data_AF-A0A1T3BN93-F1
#
_entry.id   AF-A0A1T3BN93-F1
#
_cell.length_a   1.000
_cell.length_b   1.000
_cell.length_c   1.000
_cell.angle_alpha   90.00
_cell.angle_beta   90.00
_cell.angle_gamma   90.00
#
_symmetry.space_group_name_H-M   'P 1'
#
loop_
_entity.id
_entity.type
_entity.pdbx_description
1 polymer ?
#
loop_
_entity_poly.entity_id
_entity_poly.type
_entity_poly.pdbx_seq_one_letter_code
_entity_poly.pdbx_strand_id
1 'polypeptide(L)'
;MMRFVVFIVAWLLGGVGVQSSVILSSVTDVIKSNETKEMQSIDATVFVFAYRLMKESEKIFQPMITSPQQTMQSLCGFPVAYSRQLIYQYAAFYDSVLEHNIMAFNKELSLNGTKRKGVMTAQILEHLHTHRKLMEKAHILNLSADVVEAFLTDENLKIDVLLSKFGADIAALVFDTFHDADMNHMDQLKNMSEDIKQGLREKCGPDSELEEQFSGAL
;
A
#
# COMPACT_ATOMS: atom_id res chain seq x y z
N MET A 1 -6.72 -48.10 30.67
CA MET A 1 -5.38 -47.85 31.26
C MET A 1 -4.35 -48.53 30.39
N MET A 2 -3.36 -47.76 29.89
CA MET A 2 -1.95 -48.14 29.65
C MET A 2 -1.67 -49.42 28.81
N ARG A 3 -0.77 -49.49 27.81
CA ARG A 3 0.44 -48.72 27.50
C ARG A 3 1.09 -49.31 26.22
N PHE A 4 1.64 -48.41 25.40
CA PHE A 4 2.97 -48.46 24.79
C PHE A 4 3.32 -49.39 23.60
N VAL A 5 3.66 -48.70 22.50
CA VAL A 5 4.94 -48.71 21.76
C VAL A 5 5.36 -50.02 21.09
N VAL A 6 5.31 -50.02 19.76
CA VAL A 6 6.25 -50.78 18.93
C VAL A 6 6.88 -49.82 17.93
N PHE A 7 8.13 -49.46 18.17
CA PHE A 7 9.03 -48.81 17.23
C PHE A 7 10.40 -49.51 17.34
N ILE A 8 10.91 -49.97 16.18
CA ILE A 8 12.30 -50.33 15.82
C ILE A 8 12.82 -51.60 16.55
N VAL A 9 13.45 -52.61 15.94
CA VAL A 9 14.66 -52.60 15.10
C VAL A 9 14.80 -53.95 14.41
N ALA A 10 15.03 -53.95 13.10
CA ALA A 10 15.96 -54.86 12.44
C ALA A 10 16.35 -54.29 11.06
N TRP A 11 16.95 -53.10 11.09
CA TRP A 11 18.08 -52.89 10.20
C TRP A 11 19.17 -53.86 10.65
N LEU A 12 19.65 -54.69 9.75
CA LEU A 12 21.02 -55.18 9.61
C LEU A 12 20.97 -56.45 8.75
N LEU A 13 21.20 -56.28 7.43
CA LEU A 13 22.21 -56.99 6.64
C LEU A 13 21.84 -56.94 5.15
N GLY A 14 22.59 -56.12 4.40
CA GLY A 14 22.94 -56.46 3.02
C GLY A 14 22.14 -55.80 1.90
N GLY A 15 22.61 -54.63 1.47
CA GLY A 15 23.17 -54.54 0.12
C GLY A 15 22.22 -54.26 -1.06
N VAL A 16 22.21 -52.99 -1.43
CA VAL A 16 22.35 -52.45 -2.80
C VAL A 16 21.22 -52.72 -3.82
N GLY A 17 20.42 -51.66 -4.01
CA GLY A 17 20.21 -51.07 -5.34
C GLY A 17 19.15 -51.72 -6.22
N VAL A 18 18.03 -51.00 -6.41
CA VAL A 18 17.51 -50.50 -7.70
C VAL A 18 16.01 -50.22 -7.56
N GLN A 19 15.64 -48.96 -7.80
CA GLN A 19 14.31 -48.45 -8.16
C GLN A 19 13.16 -48.50 -7.13
N SER A 20 13.18 -47.53 -6.21
CA SER A 20 11.95 -46.84 -5.78
C SER A 20 12.13 -45.35 -6.04
N SER A 21 12.02 -44.94 -7.31
CA SER A 21 12.00 -43.54 -7.74
C SER A 21 10.59 -43.04 -8.02
N VAL A 22 9.60 -43.50 -7.23
CA VAL A 22 8.21 -43.04 -7.37
C VAL A 22 7.65 -42.84 -5.96
N ILE A 23 7.11 -41.64 -5.74
CA ILE A 23 6.40 -41.16 -4.53
C ILE A 23 7.27 -40.78 -3.32
N LEU A 24 8.17 -39.82 -3.52
CA LEU A 24 8.55 -38.88 -2.45
C LEU A 24 8.87 -37.52 -3.08
N SER A 25 7.91 -36.98 -3.86
CA SER A 25 7.74 -35.52 -3.88
C SER A 25 7.47 -35.14 -2.44
N SER A 26 8.53 -34.71 -1.75
CA SER A 26 8.59 -34.60 -0.30
C SER A 26 7.42 -33.76 0.18
N VAL A 27 6.72 -34.19 1.22
CA VAL A 27 5.70 -33.38 1.91
C VAL A 27 6.26 -31.98 2.24
N THR A 28 7.57 -31.87 2.46
CA THR A 28 8.28 -30.60 2.62
C THR A 28 8.30 -29.72 1.37
N ASP A 29 8.40 -30.30 0.17
CA ASP A 29 8.33 -29.56 -1.10
C ASP A 29 6.90 -29.09 -1.37
N VAL A 30 5.89 -29.89 -1.01
CA VAL A 30 4.47 -29.51 -1.10
C VAL A 30 4.15 -28.39 -0.09
N ILE A 31 4.63 -28.49 1.15
CA ILE A 31 4.44 -27.45 2.18
C ILE A 31 5.13 -26.15 1.77
N LYS A 32 6.39 -26.20 1.32
CA LYS A 32 7.11 -25.01 0.81
C LYS A 32 6.45 -24.42 -0.44
N SER A 33 5.93 -25.27 -1.33
CA SER A 33 5.17 -24.82 -2.49
C SER A 33 3.89 -24.12 -2.07
N ASN A 34 3.21 -24.59 -1.03
CA ASN A 34 1.99 -23.98 -0.51
C ASN A 34 2.28 -22.63 0.17
N GLU A 35 3.31 -22.55 1.02
CA GLU A 35 3.75 -21.30 1.65
C GLU A 35 4.17 -20.24 0.62
N THR A 36 4.85 -20.66 -0.45
CA THR A 36 5.28 -19.75 -1.52
C THR A 36 4.09 -19.19 -2.29
N LYS A 37 3.13 -20.05 -2.66
CA LYS A 37 1.90 -19.64 -3.34
C LYS A 37 1.06 -18.72 -2.47
N GLU A 38 0.93 -19.05 -1.19
CA GLU A 38 0.20 -18.23 -0.23
C GLU A 38 0.84 -16.84 -0.06
N MET A 39 2.16 -16.77 0.09
CA MET A 39 2.88 -15.50 0.18
C MET A 39 2.74 -14.66 -1.10
N GLN A 40 2.74 -15.29 -2.27
CA GLN A 40 2.48 -14.63 -3.55
C GLN A 40 1.03 -14.13 -3.66
N SER A 41 0.08 -14.90 -3.16
CA SER A 41 -1.34 -14.53 -3.13
C SER A 41 -1.58 -13.32 -2.23
N ILE A 42 -0.99 -13.32 -1.03
CA ILE A 42 -1.04 -12.18 -0.11
C ILE A 42 -0.42 -10.94 -0.77
N ASP A 43 0.77 -11.08 -1.38
CA ASP A 43 1.44 -9.96 -2.05
C ASP A 43 0.60 -9.36 -3.18
N ALA A 44 -0.08 -10.20 -3.98
CA ALA A 44 -0.98 -9.76 -5.03
C ALA A 44 -2.22 -9.03 -4.47
N THR A 45 -2.84 -9.56 -3.40
CA THR A 45 -3.99 -8.92 -2.74
C THR A 45 -3.62 -7.56 -2.16
N VAL A 46 -2.49 -7.47 -1.45
CA VAL A 46 -1.98 -6.21 -0.89
C VAL A 46 -1.65 -5.21 -1.99
N PHE A 47 -1.04 -5.67 -3.09
CA PHE A 47 -0.75 -4.81 -4.23
C PHE A 47 -2.02 -4.21 -4.85
N VAL A 48 -3.05 -5.03 -5.10
CA VAL A 48 -4.33 -4.56 -5.67
C VAL A 48 -5.02 -3.56 -4.72
N PHE A 49 -5.00 -3.84 -3.42
CA PHE A 49 -5.53 -2.93 -2.41
C PHE A 49 -4.78 -1.59 -2.40
N ALA A 50 -3.46 -1.62 -2.34
CA ALA A 50 -2.60 -0.44 -2.36
C ALA A 50 -2.80 0.39 -3.63
N TYR A 51 -2.86 -0.26 -4.81
CA TYR A 51 -3.13 0.40 -6.08
C TYR A 51 -4.46 1.15 -6.02
N ARG A 52 -5.52 0.48 -5.55
CA ARG A 52 -6.83 1.10 -5.46
C ARG A 52 -6.87 2.28 -4.48
N LEU A 53 -6.24 2.16 -3.31
CA LEU A 53 -6.11 3.26 -2.35
C LEU A 53 -5.44 4.48 -2.98
N MET A 54 -4.31 4.27 -3.67
CA MET A 54 -3.55 5.35 -4.30
C MET A 54 -4.37 6.03 -5.40
N LYS A 55 -5.05 5.26 -6.25
CA LYS A 55 -5.90 5.81 -7.32
C LYS A 55 -7.10 6.60 -6.78
N GLU A 56 -7.72 6.16 -5.69
CA GLU A 56 -8.81 6.93 -5.07
C GLU A 56 -8.29 8.21 -4.40
N SER A 57 -7.15 8.15 -3.72
CA SER A 57 -6.51 9.31 -3.11
C SER A 57 -6.14 10.36 -4.16
N GLU A 58 -5.58 9.94 -5.29
CA GLU A 58 -5.24 10.81 -6.41
C GLU A 58 -6.47 11.52 -6.97
N LYS A 59 -7.59 10.82 -7.18
CA LYS A 59 -8.85 11.44 -7.64
C LYS A 59 -9.34 12.55 -6.72
N ILE A 60 -9.04 12.44 -5.42
CA ILE A 60 -9.44 13.42 -4.41
C ILE A 60 -8.45 14.59 -4.43
N PHE A 61 -7.14 14.34 -4.47
CA PHE A 61 -6.12 15.39 -4.41
C PHE A 61 -5.93 16.16 -5.72
N GLN A 62 -6.10 15.53 -6.88
CA GLN A 62 -5.90 16.18 -8.19
C GLN A 62 -6.72 17.48 -8.34
N PRO A 63 -8.05 17.52 -8.08
CA PRO A 63 -8.80 18.77 -8.16
C PRO A 63 -8.37 19.78 -7.09
N MET A 64 -7.91 19.33 -5.92
CA MET A 64 -7.39 20.21 -4.86
C MET A 64 -6.08 20.89 -5.31
N ILE A 65 -5.20 20.14 -5.98
CA ILE A 65 -3.92 20.64 -6.51
C ILE A 65 -4.14 21.60 -7.67
N THR A 66 -5.12 21.32 -8.53
CA THR A 66 -5.46 22.14 -9.70
C THR A 66 -6.09 23.48 -9.31
N SER A 67 -6.86 23.53 -8.21
CA SER A 67 -7.58 24.74 -7.79
C SER A 67 -7.50 24.98 -6.27
N PRO A 68 -6.29 25.14 -5.72
CA PRO A 68 -6.06 25.10 -4.28
C PRO A 68 -6.78 26.22 -3.52
N GLN A 69 -6.81 27.43 -4.08
CA GLN A 69 -7.47 28.58 -3.47
C GLN A 69 -8.98 28.34 -3.33
N GLN A 70 -9.61 27.84 -4.39
CA GLN A 70 -11.05 27.56 -4.42
C GLN A 70 -11.39 26.39 -3.50
N THR A 71 -10.59 25.32 -3.51
CA THR A 71 -10.76 24.17 -2.63
C THR A 71 -10.70 24.59 -1.16
N MET A 72 -9.64 25.28 -0.74
CA MET A 72 -9.49 25.68 0.66
C MET A 72 -10.55 26.70 1.07
N GLN A 73 -10.93 27.63 0.18
CA GLN A 73 -12.04 28.54 0.47
C GLN A 73 -13.37 27.78 0.66
N SER A 74 -13.65 26.77 -0.16
CA SER A 74 -14.85 25.94 -0.03
C SER A 74 -14.85 25.08 1.24
N LEU A 75 -13.67 24.65 1.71
CA LEU A 75 -13.53 23.84 2.92
C LEU A 75 -13.60 24.70 4.19
N CYS A 76 -12.89 25.82 4.20
CA CYS A 76 -12.74 26.69 5.38
C CYS A 76 -13.87 27.72 5.52
N GLY A 77 -14.55 28.08 4.43
CA GLY A 77 -15.55 29.16 4.39
C GLY A 77 -14.96 30.56 4.23
N PHE A 78 -13.63 30.70 4.11
CA PHE A 78 -12.92 31.96 3.90
C PHE A 78 -11.63 31.75 3.08
N PRO A 79 -11.07 32.80 2.45
CA PRO A 79 -9.82 32.70 1.69
C PRO A 79 -8.62 32.33 2.57
N VAL A 80 -7.75 31.44 2.08
CA VAL A 80 -6.55 30.98 2.78
C VAL A 80 -5.29 31.41 2.02
N ALA A 81 -4.37 32.15 2.67
CA ALA A 81 -3.24 32.81 2.02
C ALA A 81 -2.18 31.82 1.45
N TYR A 82 -2.11 30.59 1.96
CA TYR A 82 -1.15 29.55 1.56
C TYR A 82 -1.82 28.22 1.17
N SER A 83 -3.00 28.29 0.56
CA SER A 83 -3.84 27.12 0.22
C SER A 83 -3.08 25.97 -0.46
N ARG A 84 -2.23 26.32 -1.44
CA ARG A 84 -1.43 25.37 -2.22
C ARG A 84 -0.41 24.61 -1.36
N GLN A 85 0.33 25.33 -0.52
CA GLN A 85 1.35 24.74 0.35
C GLN A 85 0.72 23.83 1.40
N LEU A 86 -0.44 24.22 1.94
CA LEU A 86 -1.23 23.38 2.86
C LEU A 86 -1.67 22.08 2.19
N ILE A 87 -2.17 22.15 0.96
CA ILE A 87 -2.58 20.95 0.21
C ILE A 87 -1.39 20.03 -0.07
N TYR A 88 -0.24 20.57 -0.51
CA TYR A 88 0.94 19.74 -0.77
C TYR A 88 1.49 19.08 0.49
N GLN A 89 1.56 19.83 1.59
CA GLN A 89 1.99 19.27 2.87
C GLN A 89 1.02 18.18 3.35
N TYR A 90 -0.28 18.42 3.23
CA TYR A 90 -1.28 17.45 3.65
C TYR A 90 -1.26 16.20 2.77
N ALA A 91 -1.05 16.32 1.45
CA ALA A 91 -0.86 15.18 0.55
C ALA A 91 0.36 14.34 0.96
N ALA A 92 1.50 14.97 1.25
CA ALA A 92 2.70 14.27 1.74
C ALA A 92 2.47 13.55 3.09
N PHE A 93 1.73 14.19 4.00
CA PHE A 93 1.31 13.55 5.25
C PHE A 93 0.40 12.35 4.98
N TYR A 94 -0.59 12.51 4.09
CA TYR A 94 -1.57 11.48 3.79
C TYR A 94 -0.94 10.24 3.14
N ASP A 95 0.12 10.39 2.35
CA ASP A 95 0.91 9.25 1.85
C ASP A 95 1.44 8.36 2.98
N SER A 96 1.79 8.94 4.13
CA SER A 96 2.25 8.18 5.29
C SER A 96 1.09 7.41 5.96
N VAL A 97 -0.14 7.95 5.89
CA VAL A 97 -1.36 7.25 6.31
C VAL A 97 -1.64 6.08 5.38
N LEU A 98 -1.52 6.28 4.05
CA LEU A 98 -1.66 5.20 3.07
C LEU A 98 -0.64 4.09 3.29
N GLU A 99 0.63 4.44 3.51
CA GLU A 99 1.70 3.47 3.82
C GLU A 99 1.34 2.65 5.07
N HIS A 100 0.87 3.32 6.13
CA HIS A 100 0.44 2.64 7.36
C HIS A 100 -0.70 1.65 7.10
N ASN A 101 -1.72 2.06 6.35
CA ASN A 101 -2.87 1.21 6.02
C ASN A 101 -2.47 -0.01 5.19
N ILE A 102 -1.62 0.18 4.17
CA ILE A 102 -1.10 -0.91 3.34
C ILE A 102 -0.31 -1.91 4.20
N MET A 103 0.53 -1.40 5.10
CA MET A 103 1.34 -2.25 5.99
C MET A 103 0.52 -2.96 7.07
N ALA A 104 -0.56 -2.34 7.54
CA ALA A 104 -1.52 -2.96 8.46
C ALA A 104 -2.25 -4.10 7.75
N PHE A 105 -2.78 -3.86 6.56
CA PHE A 105 -3.46 -4.87 5.74
C PHE A 105 -2.55 -6.05 5.40
N ASN A 106 -1.30 -5.79 4.98
CA ASN A 106 -0.31 -6.84 4.75
C ASN A 106 -0.05 -7.69 6.01
N LYS A 107 -0.06 -7.08 7.19
CA LYS A 107 0.13 -7.79 8.47
C LYS A 107 -1.09 -8.65 8.81
N GLU A 108 -2.30 -8.19 8.52
CA GLU A 108 -3.54 -8.93 8.77
C GLU A 108 -3.63 -10.20 7.93
N LEU A 109 -3.16 -10.15 6.68
CA LEU A 109 -3.15 -11.31 5.78
C LEU A 109 -2.02 -12.32 6.07
N SER A 110 -0.95 -11.92 6.75
CA SER A 110 0.15 -12.82 7.11
C SER A 110 -0.25 -13.83 8.20
N LEU A 111 -0.37 -15.13 7.84
CA LEU A 111 -0.76 -16.23 8.74
C LEU A 111 0.01 -16.33 10.09
N ASN A 112 1.24 -15.82 10.17
CA ASN A 112 2.08 -15.87 11.38
C ASN A 112 2.49 -14.47 11.90
N GLY A 113 1.85 -13.39 11.43
CA GLY A 113 2.19 -12.02 11.80
C GLY A 113 3.59 -11.56 11.34
N THR A 114 4.27 -12.34 10.51
CA THR A 114 5.56 -12.00 9.91
C THR A 114 5.35 -10.91 8.86
N LYS A 115 5.98 -9.75 9.06
CA LYS A 115 5.93 -8.56 8.20
C LYS A 115 6.70 -8.73 6.87
N ARG A 116 6.71 -9.91 6.26
CA ARG A 116 7.49 -10.10 5.05
C ARG A 116 6.78 -9.41 3.90
N LYS A 117 7.33 -8.28 3.44
CA LYS A 117 6.83 -7.57 2.26
C LYS A 117 7.16 -8.42 1.03
N GLY A 118 6.17 -8.71 0.21
CA GLY A 118 6.40 -9.31 -1.09
C GLY A 118 6.94 -8.30 -2.11
N VAL A 119 7.25 -8.78 -3.31
CA VAL A 119 7.93 -8.01 -4.35
C VAL A 119 7.00 -6.96 -4.97
N MET A 120 5.71 -7.28 -5.14
CA MET A 120 4.71 -6.36 -5.68
C MET A 120 4.43 -5.23 -4.68
N THR A 121 4.20 -5.61 -3.41
CA THR A 121 4.00 -4.67 -2.30
C THR A 121 5.20 -3.74 -2.11
N ALA A 122 6.42 -4.24 -2.24
CA ALA A 122 7.62 -3.41 -2.15
C ALA A 122 7.68 -2.33 -3.25
N GLN A 123 7.36 -2.70 -4.50
CA GLN A 123 7.39 -1.76 -5.63
C GLN A 123 6.33 -0.67 -5.51
N ILE A 124 5.11 -1.01 -5.05
CA ILE A 124 4.07 0.00 -4.87
C ILE A 124 4.34 0.94 -3.68
N LEU A 125 4.96 0.44 -2.61
CA LEU A 125 5.41 1.29 -1.50
C LEU A 125 6.55 2.22 -1.90
N GLU A 126 7.48 1.76 -2.74
CA GLU A 126 8.53 2.63 -3.31
C GLU A 126 7.93 3.74 -4.18
N HIS A 127 6.89 3.43 -4.95
CA HIS A 127 6.16 4.42 -5.71
C HIS A 127 5.47 5.45 -4.81
N LEU A 128 4.77 5.01 -3.75
CA LEU A 128 4.16 5.90 -2.76
C LEU A 128 5.20 6.80 -2.06
N HIS A 129 6.38 6.27 -1.73
CA HIS A 129 7.47 7.08 -1.19
C HIS A 129 7.99 8.13 -2.17
N THR A 130 8.00 7.82 -3.46
CA THR A 130 8.41 8.75 -4.53
C THR A 130 7.38 9.87 -4.67
N HIS A 131 6.09 9.54 -4.66
CA HIS A 131 5.00 10.51 -4.61
C HIS A 131 5.11 11.44 -3.39
N ARG A 132 5.36 10.90 -2.19
CA ARG A 132 5.55 11.71 -0.98
C ARG A 132 6.68 12.72 -1.12
N LYS A 133 7.85 12.27 -1.58
CA LYS A 133 9.01 13.16 -1.80
C LYS A 133 8.70 14.25 -2.82
N LEU A 134 7.89 13.94 -3.83
CA LEU A 134 7.44 14.91 -4.81
C LEU A 134 6.59 16.01 -4.17
N MET A 135 5.63 15.63 -3.31
CA MET A 135 4.78 16.57 -2.58
C MET A 135 5.56 17.41 -1.57
N GLU A 136 6.49 16.81 -0.84
CA GLU A 136 7.41 17.53 0.05
C GLU A 136 8.22 18.57 -0.72
N LYS A 137 8.77 18.19 -1.88
CA LYS A 137 9.51 19.11 -2.75
C LYS A 137 8.61 20.21 -3.32
N ALA A 138 7.39 19.87 -3.73
CA ALA A 138 6.41 20.82 -4.21
C ALA A 138 6.06 21.87 -3.16
N HIS A 139 5.90 21.44 -1.91
CA HIS A 139 5.68 22.29 -0.75
C HIS A 139 6.87 23.23 -0.49
N ILE A 140 8.08 22.66 -0.31
CA ILE A 140 9.31 23.41 0.03
C ILE A 140 9.65 24.45 -1.04
N LEU A 141 9.51 24.08 -2.32
CA LEU A 141 9.85 24.97 -3.44
C LEU A 141 8.67 25.82 -3.93
N ASN A 142 7.50 25.70 -3.31
CA ASN A 142 6.28 26.40 -3.69
C ASN A 142 5.96 26.27 -5.20
N LEU A 143 6.09 25.05 -5.74
CA LEU A 143 5.92 24.77 -7.17
C LEU A 143 4.50 25.10 -7.63
N SER A 144 4.33 25.57 -8.88
CA SER A 144 2.99 25.86 -9.43
C SER A 144 2.16 24.59 -9.58
N ALA A 145 0.83 24.75 -9.58
CA ALA A 145 -0.11 23.66 -9.80
C ALA A 145 0.21 22.88 -11.08
N ASP A 146 0.43 23.58 -12.20
CA ASP A 146 0.76 22.98 -13.50
C ASP A 146 2.02 22.11 -13.46
N VAL A 147 3.06 22.55 -12.72
CA VAL A 147 4.31 21.79 -12.58
C VAL A 147 4.07 20.52 -11.77
N VAL A 148 3.32 20.61 -10.68
CA VAL A 148 2.98 19.45 -9.84
C VAL A 148 2.08 18.48 -10.59
N GLU A 149 1.09 18.97 -11.33
CA GLU A 149 0.19 18.16 -12.16
C GLU A 149 0.97 17.37 -13.23
N ALA A 150 1.93 18.01 -13.90
CA ALA A 150 2.77 17.32 -14.89
C ALA A 150 3.57 16.17 -14.26
N PHE A 151 4.15 16.40 -13.07
CA PHE A 151 4.86 15.35 -12.34
C PHE A 151 3.94 14.22 -11.86
N LEU A 152 2.75 14.58 -11.36
CA LEU A 152 1.75 13.59 -10.91
C LEU A 152 1.28 12.71 -12.06
N THR A 153 1.09 13.28 -13.25
CA THR A 153 0.73 12.52 -14.44
C THR A 153 1.78 11.47 -14.79
N ASP A 154 3.07 11.81 -14.70
CA ASP A 154 4.17 10.87 -14.92
C ASP A 154 4.21 9.76 -13.85
N GLU A 155 4.06 10.13 -12.57
CA GLU A 155 3.99 9.15 -11.48
C GLU A 155 2.79 8.21 -11.64
N ASN A 156 1.63 8.74 -12.01
CA ASN A 156 0.44 7.94 -12.24
C ASN A 156 0.61 6.95 -13.41
N LEU A 157 1.29 7.36 -14.48
CA LEU A 157 1.63 6.43 -15.55
C LEU A 157 2.51 5.29 -15.04
N LYS A 158 3.44 5.56 -14.12
CA LYS A 158 4.30 4.52 -13.52
C LYS A 158 3.51 3.52 -12.68
N ILE A 159 2.48 3.95 -11.94
CA ILE A 159 1.64 3.01 -11.18
C ILE A 159 0.81 2.11 -12.10
N ASP A 160 0.27 2.66 -13.19
CA ASP A 160 -0.48 1.89 -14.19
C ASP A 160 0.43 0.88 -14.90
N VAL A 161 1.69 1.25 -15.17
CA VAL A 161 2.70 0.33 -15.71
C VAL A 161 3.01 -0.80 -14.72
N LEU A 162 3.08 -0.54 -13.40
CA LEU A 162 3.24 -1.58 -12.39
C LEU A 162 2.06 -2.56 -12.40
N LEU A 163 0.82 -2.05 -12.47
CA LEU A 163 -0.37 -2.90 -12.57
C LEU A 163 -0.32 -3.77 -13.84
N SER A 164 0.05 -3.19 -14.98
CA SER A 164 0.18 -3.92 -16.24
C SER A 164 1.26 -5.00 -16.16
N LYS A 165 2.41 -4.69 -15.55
CA LYS A 165 3.54 -5.62 -15.35
C LYS A 165 3.14 -6.83 -14.51
N PHE A 166 2.36 -6.63 -13.43
CA PHE A 166 1.93 -7.70 -12.54
C PHE A 166 0.59 -8.33 -12.93
N GLY A 167 -0.10 -7.83 -13.95
CA GLY A 167 -1.46 -8.26 -14.28
C GLY A 167 -1.63 -9.76 -14.50
N ALA A 168 -0.64 -10.41 -15.14
CA ALA A 168 -0.66 -11.86 -15.35
C ALA A 168 -0.50 -12.64 -14.03
N ASP A 169 0.42 -12.21 -13.17
CA ASP A 169 0.67 -12.83 -11.87
C ASP A 169 -0.55 -12.65 -10.95
N ILE A 170 -1.13 -11.44 -10.93
CA ILE A 170 -2.36 -11.12 -10.19
C ILE A 170 -3.50 -12.02 -10.67
N ALA A 171 -3.76 -12.09 -11.98
CA ALA A 171 -4.84 -12.91 -12.54
C ALA A 171 -4.69 -14.41 -12.22
N ALA A 172 -3.46 -14.90 -12.06
CA ALA A 172 -3.17 -16.28 -11.72
C ALA A 172 -3.30 -16.59 -10.21
N LEU A 173 -3.24 -15.58 -9.34
CA LEU A 173 -3.15 -15.73 -7.88
C LEU A 173 -4.41 -15.26 -7.14
N VAL A 174 -5.06 -14.20 -7.63
CA VAL A 174 -6.12 -13.46 -6.92
C VAL A 174 -7.41 -14.26 -6.71
N PHE A 175 -7.70 -15.28 -7.52
CA PHE A 175 -8.96 -16.01 -7.43
C PHE A 175 -9.11 -16.90 -6.18
N ASP A 176 -8.03 -17.23 -5.47
CA ASP A 176 -8.07 -18.15 -4.33
C ASP A 176 -8.07 -17.46 -2.95
N THR A 177 -7.86 -16.14 -2.85
CA THR A 177 -7.59 -15.46 -1.56
C THR A 177 -8.54 -14.35 -1.12
N PHE A 178 -9.51 -13.91 -1.93
CA PHE A 178 -10.44 -12.87 -1.45
C PHE A 178 -11.39 -13.43 -0.38
N HIS A 179 -11.23 -12.98 0.87
CA HIS A 179 -12.09 -13.33 2.00
C HIS A 179 -12.93 -12.11 2.40
N ASP A 180 -14.07 -12.32 3.08
CA ASP A 180 -14.99 -11.25 3.52
C ASP A 180 -14.32 -10.10 4.31
N ALA A 181 -13.15 -10.32 4.91
CA ALA A 181 -12.33 -9.28 5.55
C ALA A 181 -11.89 -8.16 4.58
N ASP A 182 -11.74 -8.47 3.29
CA ASP A 182 -11.38 -7.52 2.22
C ASP A 182 -12.49 -6.48 1.98
N MET A 183 -13.74 -6.80 2.34
CA MET A 183 -14.89 -5.90 2.20
C MET A 183 -14.91 -4.79 3.26
N ASN A 184 -14.33 -5.01 4.45
CA ASN A 184 -14.27 -3.98 5.51
C ASN A 184 -13.30 -2.84 5.15
N HIS A 185 -12.24 -3.13 4.39
CA HIS A 185 -11.32 -2.10 3.88
C HIS A 185 -11.92 -1.30 2.71
N MET A 186 -13.06 -1.73 2.15
CA MET A 186 -13.81 -0.91 1.20
C MET A 186 -14.50 0.29 1.85
N ASP A 187 -14.79 0.24 3.16
CA ASP A 187 -15.36 1.40 3.86
C ASP A 187 -14.32 2.53 4.02
N GLN A 188 -13.02 2.19 4.12
CA GLN A 188 -11.96 3.20 4.02
C GLN A 188 -11.99 3.91 2.66
N LEU A 189 -12.17 3.16 1.57
CA LEU A 189 -12.29 3.74 0.23
C LEU A 189 -13.54 4.63 0.09
N LYS A 190 -14.65 4.26 0.72
CA LYS A 190 -15.90 5.06 0.69
C LYS A 190 -15.77 6.38 1.44
N ASN A 191 -15.10 6.39 2.58
CA ASN A 191 -15.01 7.57 3.46
C ASN A 191 -13.78 8.45 3.19
N MET A 192 -12.81 7.96 2.41
CA MET A 192 -11.54 8.64 2.10
C MET A 192 -11.70 10.12 1.71
N SER A 193 -12.70 10.43 0.89
CA SER A 193 -12.96 11.82 0.45
C SER A 193 -13.30 12.73 1.61
N GLU A 194 -14.20 12.30 2.50
CA GLU A 194 -14.59 13.11 3.65
C GLU A 194 -13.50 13.16 4.71
N ASP A 195 -12.74 12.07 4.91
CA ASP A 195 -11.61 12.04 5.83
C ASP A 195 -10.51 13.04 5.43
N ILE A 196 -10.14 13.07 4.14
CA ILE A 196 -9.17 14.03 3.59
C ILE A 196 -9.68 15.47 3.74
N LYS A 197 -10.93 15.72 3.35
CA LYS A 197 -11.54 17.06 3.45
C LYS A 197 -11.59 17.52 4.91
N GLN A 198 -11.96 16.64 5.82
CA GLN A 198 -12.04 16.94 7.24
C GLN A 198 -10.66 17.25 7.82
N GLY A 199 -9.64 16.45 7.50
CA GLY A 199 -8.28 16.72 7.94
C GLY A 199 -7.71 18.04 7.37
N LEU A 200 -8.08 18.42 6.15
CA LEU A 200 -7.77 19.74 5.60
C LEU A 200 -8.53 20.87 6.30
N ARG A 201 -9.82 20.65 6.65
CA ARG A 201 -10.64 21.62 7.39
C ARG A 201 -10.05 21.94 8.76
N GLU A 202 -9.49 20.94 9.44
CA GLU A 202 -8.82 21.10 10.73
C GLU A 202 -7.56 21.98 10.64
N LYS A 203 -7.03 22.21 9.43
CA LYS A 203 -5.91 23.12 9.17
C LYS A 203 -6.35 24.54 8.80
N CYS A 204 -7.64 24.85 8.83
CA CYS A 204 -8.16 26.16 8.44
C CYS A 204 -7.91 27.29 9.48
N GLY A 205 -7.28 27.05 10.64
CA GLY A 205 -7.12 28.08 11.67
C GLY A 205 -6.05 29.16 11.37
N PRO A 206 -6.21 30.40 11.87
CA PRO A 206 -5.14 31.42 11.86
C PRO A 206 -3.94 30.98 12.72
N ASP A 207 -4.17 30.21 13.78
CA ASP A 207 -3.13 29.60 14.62
C ASP A 207 -2.69 28.20 14.14
N SER A 208 -2.93 27.84 12.86
CA SER A 208 -2.23 26.67 12.35
C SER A 208 -0.74 26.98 12.46
N GLU A 209 0.04 26.11 13.10
CA GLU A 209 1.51 26.22 13.32
C GLU A 209 2.31 26.53 12.03
N LEU A 210 1.62 26.58 10.89
CA LEU A 210 2.08 26.91 9.56
C LEU A 210 2.15 28.41 9.27
N GLU A 211 1.27 29.28 9.81
CA GLU A 211 1.40 30.73 9.56
C GLU A 211 2.69 31.31 10.16
N GLU A 212 3.13 30.82 11.33
CA GLU A 212 4.42 31.19 11.94
C GLU A 212 5.65 30.74 11.13
N GLN A 213 5.59 29.58 10.44
CA GLN A 213 6.71 29.14 9.58
C GLN A 213 6.86 29.97 8.31
N PHE A 214 5.77 30.53 7.77
CA PHE A 214 5.80 31.34 6.56
C PHE A 214 6.07 32.82 6.83
N SER A 215 5.69 33.35 7.99
CA SER A 215 5.90 34.75 8.35
C SER A 215 7.33 35.08 8.83
N GLY A 216 8.15 34.06 9.13
CA GLY A 216 9.58 34.22 9.46
C GLY A 216 10.55 34.19 8.27
N ALA A 217 10.05 34.03 7.04
CA ALA A 217 10.87 33.86 5.82
C ALA A 217 10.79 35.04 4.82
N LEU A 218 10.27 36.21 5.25
CA LEU A 218 10.27 37.46 4.48
C LEU A 218 11.24 38.49 5.08
#